data_AF-A0A378A8Y7-F1
#
_entry.id   AF-A0A378A8Y7-F1
#
_cell.length_a   1.000
_cell.length_b   1.000
_cell.length_c   1.000
_cell.angle_alpha   90.00
_cell.angle_beta   90.00
_cell.angle_gamma   90.00
#
_symmetry.space_group_name_H-M   'P 1'
#
loop_
_entity.id
_entity.type
_entity.pdbx_description
1 polymer ?
#
loop_
_entity_poly.entity_id
_entity_poly.type
_entity_poly.pdbx_seq_one_letter_code
_entity_poly.pdbx_strand_id
1 'polypeptide(L)'
;MLRRLLQLYIGLVLYGVSTALFVHANLGADPWDVFHLGVAKQLGISFGTVIILTGAAVLLLWIPIRQMPGLGTVSNVIVLGLAADATLAVLPPLESMVARSALLVGAIVLNAIATGMYIGAGFGPGRAMA
;
A
#
# COMPACT_ATOMS: atom_id res chain seq x y z
N MET A 1 3.20 23.72 -2.50
CA MET A 1 2.31 22.76 -1.82
C MET A 1 1.61 21.81 -2.78
N LEU A 2 0.90 22.28 -3.81
CA LEU A 2 0.20 21.43 -4.79
C LEU A 2 1.08 20.32 -5.41
N ARG A 3 2.30 20.64 -5.88
CA ARG A 3 3.24 19.65 -6.43
C ARG A 3 3.53 18.49 -5.48
N ARG A 4 3.71 18.78 -4.18
CA ARG A 4 3.99 17.76 -3.16
C ARG A 4 2.75 16.92 -2.85
N LEU A 5 1.55 17.50 -2.89
CA LEU A 5 0.30 16.75 -2.74
C LEU A 5 0.06 15.80 -3.92
N LEU A 6 0.27 16.29 -5.16
CA LEU A 6 0.18 15.43 -6.34
C LEU A 6 1.20 14.29 -6.28
N GLN A 7 2.46 14.60 -5.92
CA GLN A 7 3.49 13.59 -5.72
C GLN A 7 3.10 12.56 -4.64
N LEU A 8 2.50 13.01 -3.53
CA LEU A 8 2.00 12.13 -2.48
C LEU A 8 0.95 11.16 -3.03
N TYR A 9 -0.13 11.67 -3.62
CA TYR A 9 -1.25 10.84 -4.06
C TYR A 9 -0.88 9.93 -5.22
N ILE A 10 -0.07 10.41 -6.18
CA ILE A 10 0.47 9.54 -7.24
C ILE A 10 1.32 8.44 -6.62
N GLY A 11 2.22 8.79 -5.69
CA GLY A 11 3.05 7.81 -4.99
C GLY A 11 2.21 6.76 -4.25
N LEU A 12 1.15 7.17 -3.55
CA LEU A 12 0.25 6.25 -2.83
C LEU A 12 -0.55 5.32 -3.75
N VAL A 13 -1.06 5.84 -4.86
CA VAL A 13 -1.77 5.01 -5.85
C VAL A 13 -0.81 4.00 -6.47
N LEU A 14 0.38 4.43 -6.89
CA LEU A 14 1.40 3.53 -7.43
C LEU A 14 1.86 2.50 -6.39
N TYR A 15 1.88 2.86 -5.10
CA TYR A 15 2.17 1.93 -4.03
C TYR A 15 1.12 0.83 -3.99
N GLY A 16 -0.17 1.19 -3.86
CA GLY A 16 -1.26 0.21 -3.83
C GLY A 16 -1.30 -0.68 -5.08
N VAL A 17 -1.07 -0.10 -6.26
CA VAL A 17 -0.92 -0.87 -7.52
C VAL A 17 0.24 -1.84 -7.41
N SER A 18 1.43 -1.40 -6.99
CA SER A 18 2.60 -2.26 -6.85
C SER A 18 2.37 -3.42 -5.88
N THR A 19 1.72 -3.16 -4.74
CA THR A 19 1.33 -4.19 -3.76
C THR A 19 0.38 -5.21 -4.38
N ALA A 20 -0.66 -4.75 -5.10
CA ALA A 20 -1.56 -5.64 -5.82
C ALA A 20 -0.85 -6.52 -6.85
N LEU A 21 0.06 -5.95 -7.65
CA LEU A 21 0.86 -6.72 -8.62
C LEU A 21 1.78 -7.73 -7.93
N PHE A 22 2.36 -7.36 -6.80
CA PHE A 22 3.24 -8.21 -6.00
C PHE A 22 2.50 -9.45 -5.49
N VAL A 23 1.33 -9.27 -4.86
CA VAL A 23 0.52 -10.40 -4.38
C VAL A 23 -0.09 -11.21 -5.53
N HIS A 24 -0.49 -10.55 -6.63
CA HIS A 24 -1.06 -11.20 -7.82
C HIS A 24 -0.04 -12.09 -8.55
N ALA A 25 1.25 -11.73 -8.50
CA ALA A 25 2.31 -12.60 -9.02
C ALA A 25 2.34 -13.95 -8.28
N ASN A 26 1.87 -14.02 -7.03
CA ASN A 26 1.74 -15.24 -6.24
C ASN A 26 3.05 -16.05 -6.13
N LEU A 27 4.20 -15.36 -6.13
CA LEU A 27 5.54 -15.99 -6.02
C LEU A 27 6.15 -15.84 -4.62
N GLY A 28 5.30 -15.57 -3.63
CA GLY A 28 5.70 -15.12 -2.30
C GLY A 28 5.16 -13.72 -2.02
N ALA A 29 4.96 -13.41 -0.75
CA ALA A 29 4.50 -12.11 -0.27
C ALA A 29 5.33 -11.71 0.96
N ASP A 30 5.44 -10.41 1.23
CA ASP A 30 6.12 -9.93 2.44
C ASP A 30 5.24 -10.17 3.68
N PRO A 31 5.78 -10.04 4.92
CA PRO A 31 5.04 -10.37 6.13
C PRO A 31 3.71 -9.62 6.30
N TRP A 32 3.62 -8.36 5.87
CA TRP A 32 2.38 -7.58 5.98
C TRP A 32 1.35 -8.10 5.00
N ASP A 33 1.74 -8.34 3.75
CA ASP A 33 0.85 -8.87 2.73
C ASP A 33 0.37 -10.29 3.08
N VAL A 34 1.25 -11.16 3.61
CA VAL A 34 0.87 -12.48 4.13
C VAL A 34 -0.16 -12.36 5.25
N PHE A 35 0.04 -11.44 6.20
CA PHE A 35 -0.91 -11.17 7.28
C PHE A 35 -2.26 -10.69 6.72
N HIS A 36 -2.25 -9.71 5.82
CA HIS A 36 -3.47 -9.15 5.24
C HIS A 36 -4.23 -10.20 4.41
N LEU A 37 -3.54 -10.99 3.59
CA LEU A 37 -4.13 -12.11 2.83
C LEU A 37 -4.72 -13.16 3.77
N GLY A 38 -4.01 -13.49 4.86
CA GLY A 38 -4.47 -14.43 5.88
C GLY A 38 -5.77 -13.96 6.53
N VAL A 39 -5.81 -12.72 7.01
CA VAL A 39 -7.01 -12.14 7.64
C VAL A 39 -8.15 -11.99 6.62
N ALA A 40 -7.87 -11.55 5.39
CA ALA A 40 -8.85 -11.43 4.31
C ALA A 40 -9.53 -12.78 4.05
N LYS A 41 -8.75 -13.86 3.99
CA LYS A 41 -9.24 -15.22 3.82
C LYS A 41 -10.09 -15.71 4.99
N GLN A 42 -9.69 -15.40 6.23
CA GLN A 42 -10.43 -15.83 7.43
C GLN A 42 -11.74 -15.07 7.64
N LEU A 43 -11.77 -13.77 7.31
CA LEU A 43 -12.93 -12.91 7.52
C LEU A 43 -13.83 -12.79 6.28
N GLY A 44 -13.38 -13.27 5.11
CA GLY A 44 -14.14 -13.18 3.87
C GLY A 44 -14.29 -11.75 3.32
N ILE A 45 -13.32 -10.88 3.62
CA ILE A 45 -13.31 -9.48 3.19
C ILE A 45 -12.15 -9.22 2.21
N SER A 46 -12.18 -8.09 1.49
CA SER A 46 -11.16 -7.79 0.49
C SER A 46 -9.79 -7.50 1.12
N PHE A 47 -8.73 -7.77 0.37
CA PHE A 47 -7.35 -7.53 0.78
C PHE A 47 -7.10 -6.05 1.12
N GLY A 48 -7.57 -5.13 0.28
CA GLY A 48 -7.49 -3.70 0.52
C GLY A 48 -8.27 -3.24 1.75
N THR A 49 -9.43 -3.84 2.04
CA THR A 49 -10.16 -3.57 3.28
C THR A 49 -9.34 -3.96 4.51
N VAL A 50 -8.66 -5.10 4.49
CA VAL A 50 -7.80 -5.53 5.60
C VAL A 50 -6.61 -4.59 5.79
N ILE A 51 -5.99 -4.12 4.71
CA ILE A 51 -4.94 -3.09 4.75
C ILE A 51 -5.46 -1.86 5.49
N ILE A 52 -6.65 -1.37 5.13
CA ILE A 52 -7.23 -0.17 5.73
C ILE A 52 -7.51 -0.37 7.22
N LEU A 53 -8.15 -1.48 7.58
CA LEU A 53 -8.48 -1.80 8.97
C LEU A 53 -7.23 -1.97 9.83
N THR A 54 -6.21 -2.64 9.30
CA THR A 54 -4.93 -2.84 9.99
C THR A 54 -4.21 -1.52 10.19
N GLY A 55 -4.13 -0.69 9.14
CA GLY A 55 -3.52 0.64 9.24
C GLY A 55 -4.29 1.56 10.20
N ALA A 56 -5.62 1.50 10.22
CA ALA A 56 -6.44 2.22 11.19
C ALA A 56 -6.16 1.74 12.63
N ALA A 57 -6.06 0.42 12.85
CA ALA A 57 -5.69 -0.13 14.14
C ALA A 57 -4.29 0.32 14.59
N VAL A 58 -3.30 0.32 13.69
CA VAL A 58 -1.94 0.82 13.96
C VAL A 58 -1.98 2.32 14.32
N LEU A 59 -2.77 3.13 13.61
CA LEU A 59 -2.94 4.54 13.92
C LEU A 59 -3.60 4.78 15.29
N LEU A 60 -4.57 3.96 15.68
CA LEU A 60 -5.17 4.02 17.02
C LEU A 60 -4.17 3.64 18.10
N LEU A 61 -3.36 2.60 17.87
CA LEU A 61 -2.27 2.20 18.77
C LEU A 61 -1.16 3.25 18.84
N TRP A 62 -1.12 4.20 17.90
CA TRP A 62 -0.18 5.32 17.91
C TRP A 62 -0.60 6.45 18.87
N ILE A 63 -1.89 6.55 19.27
CA ILE A 63 -2.41 7.60 20.16
C ILE A 63 -1.56 7.80 21.45
N PRO A 64 -1.10 6.73 22.14
CA PRO A 64 -0.28 6.88 23.36
C PRO A 64 1.08 7.55 23.15
N ILE A 65 1.65 7.49 21.95
CA ILE A 65 2.99 8.02 21.64
C ILE A 65 2.94 9.55 21.42
N ARG A 66 1.75 10.16 21.45
CA ARG A 66 1.51 11.61 21.32
C ARG A 66 2.13 12.26 20.08
N GLN A 67 2.45 11.47 19.06
CA GLN A 67 2.84 11.99 17.74
C GLN A 67 1.60 12.03 16.85
N MET A 68 1.27 13.23 16.36
CA MET A 68 0.14 13.43 15.48
C MET A 68 0.41 12.78 14.12
N PRO A 69 -0.40 11.81 13.67
CA PRO A 69 -0.27 11.28 12.32
C PRO A 69 -0.51 12.40 11.30
N GLY A 70 0.40 12.54 10.36
CA GLY A 70 0.28 13.53 9.29
C GLY A 70 -0.78 13.13 8.26
N LEU A 71 -1.16 14.07 7.39
CA LEU A 71 -2.05 13.80 6.26
C LEU A 71 -1.56 12.62 5.41
N GLY A 72 -0.24 12.52 5.21
CA GLY A 72 0.37 11.43 4.45
C GLY A 72 0.20 10.07 5.12
N THR A 73 0.23 10.00 6.45
CA THR A 73 0.04 8.75 7.21
C THR A 73 -1.38 8.23 7.07
N VAL A 74 -2.38 9.10 7.28
CA VAL A 74 -3.80 8.72 7.16
C VAL A 74 -4.14 8.39 5.70
N SER A 75 -3.67 9.22 4.76
CA SER A 75 -3.91 9.01 3.33
C SER A 75 -3.24 7.74 2.83
N ASN A 76 -2.07 7.37 3.36
CA ASN A 76 -1.38 6.14 2.95
C ASN A 76 -2.27 4.92 3.17
N VAL A 77 -2.80 4.75 4.38
CA VAL A 77 -3.64 3.60 4.72
C VAL A 77 -4.86 3.49 3.79
N ILE A 78 -5.56 4.61 3.57
CA ILE A 78 -6.80 4.62 2.79
C ILE A 78 -6.52 4.43 1.29
N VAL A 79 -5.66 5.26 0.71
CA VAL A 79 -5.42 5.26 -0.74
C VAL A 79 -4.72 3.98 -1.18
N LEU A 80 -3.79 3.44 -0.38
CA LEU A 80 -3.09 2.21 -0.69
C LEU A 80 -4.06 1.02 -0.75
N GLY A 81 -4.92 0.85 0.26
CA GLY A 81 -5.91 -0.24 0.27
C GLY A 81 -6.90 -0.14 -0.88
N LEU A 82 -7.45 1.05 -1.15
CA LEU A 82 -8.38 1.26 -2.27
C LEU A 82 -7.73 1.00 -3.63
N ALA A 83 -6.50 1.48 -3.84
CA ALA A 83 -5.76 1.25 -5.08
C ALA A 83 -5.39 -0.23 -5.27
N ALA A 84 -5.07 -0.94 -4.18
CA ALA A 84 -4.80 -2.37 -4.22
C ALA A 84 -6.04 -3.17 -4.67
N ASP A 85 -7.20 -2.94 -4.05
CA ASP A 85 -8.44 -3.62 -4.44
C ASP A 85 -8.86 -3.28 -5.87
N ALA A 86 -8.79 -2.00 -6.26
CA ALA A 86 -9.12 -1.58 -7.62
C ALA A 86 -8.21 -2.26 -8.67
N THR A 87 -6.93 -2.44 -8.35
CA THR A 87 -5.97 -3.11 -9.23
C THR A 87 -6.26 -4.60 -9.31
N LEU A 88 -6.47 -5.27 -8.17
CA LEU A 88 -6.78 -6.71 -8.15
C LEU A 88 -8.10 -7.03 -8.86
N ALA A 89 -9.08 -6.13 -8.83
CA ALA A 89 -10.36 -6.33 -9.51
C ALA A 89 -10.26 -6.38 -11.04
N VAL A 90 -9.20 -5.81 -11.64
CA VAL A 90 -9.03 -5.75 -13.10
C VAL A 90 -7.93 -6.66 -13.63
N LEU A 91 -7.13 -7.26 -12.75
CA LEU A 91 -6.03 -8.13 -13.16
C LEU A 91 -6.56 -9.52 -13.55
N PRO A 92 -6.28 -9.99 -14.79
CA PRO A 92 -6.62 -11.35 -15.18
C PRO A 92 -5.71 -12.36 -14.48
N PRO A 93 -6.15 -13.63 -14.31
CA PRO A 93 -5.31 -14.68 -13.74
C PRO A 93 -4.04 -14.89 -14.57
N LEU A 94 -2.93 -15.16 -13.89
CA LEU A 94 -1.62 -15.43 -14.50
C LEU A 94 -1.21 -16.89 -14.29
N GLU A 95 -1.09 -17.64 -15.38
CA GLU A 95 -0.69 -19.06 -15.33
C GLU A 95 0.82 -19.25 -15.59
N SER A 96 1.39 -18.45 -16.50
CA SER A 96 2.79 -18.58 -16.89
C SER A 96 3.74 -18.12 -15.78
N MET A 97 4.68 -19.01 -15.41
CA MET A 97 5.75 -18.69 -14.46
C MET A 97 6.57 -17.48 -14.92
N VAL A 98 6.85 -17.37 -16.22
CA VAL A 98 7.61 -16.24 -16.79
C VAL A 98 6.83 -14.93 -16.61
N ALA A 99 5.52 -14.94 -16.86
CA ALA A 99 4.69 -13.75 -16.69
C ALA A 99 4.61 -13.33 -15.22
N ARG A 100 4.47 -14.30 -14.30
CA ARG A 100 4.47 -14.04 -12.85
C ARG A 100 5.80 -13.47 -12.36
N SER A 101 6.93 -14.02 -12.83
CA SER A 101 8.26 -13.52 -12.50
C SER A 101 8.50 -12.11 -13.04
N ALA A 102 8.10 -11.85 -14.29
CA ALA A 102 8.18 -10.51 -14.89
C ALA A 102 7.30 -9.49 -14.13
N LEU A 103 6.08 -9.90 -13.76
CA LEU A 103 5.18 -9.08 -12.97
C LEU A 103 5.78 -8.75 -11.61
N LEU A 104 6.35 -9.75 -10.91
CA LEU A 104 6.98 -9.57 -9.61
C LEU A 104 8.13 -8.56 -9.68
N VAL A 105 9.03 -8.69 -10.67
CA VAL A 105 10.14 -7.74 -10.86
C VAL A 105 9.60 -6.34 -11.14
N GLY A 106 8.60 -6.21 -12.01
CA GLY A 106 7.92 -4.94 -12.29
C GLY A 106 7.28 -4.33 -11.04
N ALA A 107 6.62 -5.14 -10.21
CA ALA A 107 6.02 -4.74 -8.97
C ALA A 107 7.06 -4.20 -7.97
N ILE A 108 8.21 -4.87 -7.84
CA ILE A 108 9.32 -4.43 -6.97
C ILE A 108 9.87 -3.07 -7.42
N VAL A 109 10.14 -2.91 -8.71
CA VAL A 109 10.65 -1.64 -9.26
C VAL A 109 9.63 -0.52 -9.07
N LEU A 110 8.35 -0.80 -9.34
CA LEU A 110 7.28 0.17 -9.15
C LEU A 110 7.13 0.56 -7.67
N ASN A 111 7.23 -0.41 -6.76
CA ASN A 111 7.16 -0.19 -5.33
C ASN A 111 8.30 0.72 -4.84
N ALA A 112 9.52 0.53 -5.33
CA ALA A 112 10.66 1.40 -5.01
C ALA A 112 10.41 2.85 -5.45
N ILE A 113 9.90 3.05 -6.67
CA ILE A 113 9.56 4.39 -7.19
C ILE A 113 8.43 5.01 -6.36
N ALA A 114 7.34 4.27 -6.13
CA ALA A 114 6.18 4.70 -5.38
C ALA A 114 6.55 5.11 -3.95
N THR A 115 7.36 4.31 -3.28
CA THR A 115 7.87 4.58 -1.93
C THR A 115 8.69 5.86 -1.90
N GLY A 116 9.60 6.06 -2.86
CA GLY A 116 10.37 7.30 -2.99
C GLY A 116 9.49 8.53 -3.21
N MET A 117 8.45 8.42 -4.03
CA MET A 117 7.49 9.51 -4.26
C MET A 117 6.69 9.85 -3.01
N TYR A 118 6.11 8.83 -2.37
CA TYR A 118 5.31 8.95 -1.14
C TYR A 118 6.11 9.57 0.01
N ILE A 119 7.28 9.00 0.32
CA ILE A 119 8.14 9.49 1.40
C ILE A 119 8.70 10.87 1.04
N GLY A 120 9.15 11.06 -0.20
CA GLY A 120 9.73 12.32 -0.68
C GLY A 120 8.75 13.50 -0.67
N ALA A 121 7.44 13.25 -0.74
CA ALA A 121 6.43 14.29 -0.56
C ALA A 121 6.47 14.88 0.87
N GLY A 122 6.94 14.07 1.83
CA GLY A 122 7.20 14.41 3.22
C GLY A 122 6.00 14.98 3.94
N PHE A 123 4.87 14.28 3.85
CA PHE A 123 3.67 14.50 4.67
C PHE A 123 3.54 13.47 5.79
N GLY A 124 4.63 12.75 6.10
CA GLY A 124 4.70 11.81 7.22
C GLY A 124 4.74 12.51 8.58
N PRO A 125 4.70 11.72 9.68
CA PRO A 125 4.79 12.24 11.03
C PRO A 125 6.15 12.92 11.25
N GLY A 126 6.15 14.08 11.91
CA GLY A 126 7.36 14.88 12.18
C GLY A 126 7.45 16.22 11.45
N ARG A 127 6.79 16.40 10.30
CA ARG A 127 6.72 17.74 9.64
C ARG A 127 5.73 18.71 10.28
N ALA A 128 4.77 18.23 11.06
CA ALA A 128 3.81 19.10 11.74
C ALA A 128 4.39 19.88 12.94
N MET A 129 5.64 19.56 13.35
CA MET A 129 6.34 20.18 14.48
C MET A 129 7.50 21.11 14.07
N ALA A 130 7.70 21.36 12.77
CA ALA A 130 8.71 22.28 12.24
C ALA A 130 8.04 23.42 11.47
#